data_AF-A0A448MMS5-F1
#
_entry.id   AF-A0A448MMS5-F1
#
_cell.length_a   1.000
_cell.length_b   1.000
_cell.length_c   1.000
_cell.angle_alpha   90.00
_cell.angle_beta   90.00
_cell.angle_gamma   90.00
#
_symmetry.space_group_name_H-M   'P 1'
#
loop_
_entity.id
_entity.type
_entity.pdbx_description
1 polymer ?
#
loop_
_entity_poly.entity_id
_entity_poly.type
_entity_poly.pdbx_seq_one_letter_code
_entity_poly.pdbx_strand_id
1 'polypeptide(L)'
;MKDNIASLVYSDGAINSNMNIVLFLILLGVLTALLTVSGSNRAFVEWAQKRIKDRRGAKLLAASLVFVTFIDDYFHSLAVGAIARPVTDRFKVSRAKLAYILDSTAAPMCVMMPVSSWGAYIITLVAGLLTTYSITEYTPIWAFMAMSAMNYYAIFALLMVFLLPISHLISLLWLVTKKLQ
;
A
#
# COMPACT_ATOMS: atom_id res chain seq x y z
N MET A 1 -24.05 21.90 8.06
CA MET A 1 -23.13 21.08 7.25
C MET A 1 -21.80 21.79 6.99
N LYS A 2 -21.79 23.09 6.62
CA LYS A 2 -20.56 23.90 6.53
C LYS A 2 -19.77 23.96 7.84
N ASP A 3 -20.45 24.02 8.98
CA ASP A 3 -19.81 24.14 10.30
C ASP A 3 -19.03 22.87 10.70
N ASN A 4 -19.47 21.70 10.22
CA ASN A 4 -18.79 20.42 10.44
C ASN A 4 -17.53 20.27 9.58
N ILE A 5 -17.46 20.94 8.42
CA ILE A 5 -16.27 20.93 7.57
C ILE A 5 -15.26 21.94 8.10
N ALA A 6 -15.73 23.10 8.57
CA ALA A 6 -14.87 24.11 9.19
C ALA A 6 -14.21 23.59 10.48
N SER A 7 -14.91 22.78 11.30
CA SER A 7 -14.32 22.19 12.52
C SER A 7 -13.25 21.13 12.25
N LEU A 8 -13.28 20.47 11.09
CA LEU A 8 -12.22 19.54 10.65
C LEU A 8 -10.94 20.28 10.25
N VAL A 9 -11.05 21.55 9.88
CA VAL A 9 -9.94 22.41 9.44
C VAL A 9 -9.41 23.24 10.62
N TYR A 10 -10.31 23.74 11.46
CA TYR A 10 -10.01 24.69 12.52
C TYR A 10 -10.81 24.32 13.78
N SER A 11 -10.10 23.90 14.83
CA SER A 11 -10.69 23.58 16.14
C SER A 11 -9.91 24.33 17.20
N ASP A 12 -10.61 25.05 18.08
CA ASP A 12 -10.03 25.74 19.25
C ASP A 12 -8.81 26.64 18.96
N GLY A 13 -8.91 27.49 17.93
CA GLY A 13 -7.88 28.51 17.66
C GLY A 13 -6.62 27.99 16.96
N ALA A 14 -6.57 26.70 16.60
CA ALA A 14 -5.45 26.08 15.91
C ALA A 14 -5.90 25.25 14.70
N ILE A 15 -4.96 25.01 13.78
CA ILE A 15 -5.15 24.06 12.69
C ILE A 15 -5.28 22.67 13.29
N ASN A 16 -6.37 21.98 12.96
CA ASN A 16 -6.64 20.64 13.45
C ASN A 16 -5.53 19.66 12.98
N SER A 17 -5.09 18.73 13.82
CA SER A 17 -4.07 17.72 13.47
C SER A 17 -4.48 16.87 12.25
N ASN A 18 -5.78 16.73 11.96
CA ASN A 18 -6.30 16.10 10.75
C ASN A 18 -5.83 16.81 9.45
N MET A 19 -5.53 18.11 9.51
CA MET A 19 -4.99 18.86 8.37
C MET A 19 -3.61 18.34 7.93
N ASN A 20 -2.83 17.78 8.85
CA ASN A 20 -1.52 17.22 8.53
C ASN A 20 -1.66 16.03 7.56
N ILE A 21 -2.72 15.23 7.68
CA ILE A 21 -2.99 14.11 6.76
C ILE A 21 -3.35 14.66 5.38
N VAL A 22 -4.20 15.68 5.29
CA VAL A 22 -4.57 16.29 4.00
C VAL A 22 -3.34 16.90 3.32
N LEU A 23 -2.53 17.66 4.07
CA LEU A 23 -1.29 18.23 3.56
C LEU A 23 -0.31 17.14 3.09
N PHE A 24 -0.16 16.07 3.87
CA PHE A 24 0.65 14.91 3.50
C PHE A 24 0.17 14.26 2.19
N LEU A 25 -1.13 14.04 2.03
CA LEU A 25 -1.71 13.48 0.81
C LEU A 25 -1.48 14.39 -0.41
N ILE A 26 -1.59 15.71 -0.24
CA ILE A 26 -1.27 16.68 -1.30
C ILE A 26 0.20 16.58 -1.69
N LEU A 27 1.12 16.53 -0.72
CA LEU A 27 2.55 16.39 -0.98
C LEU A 27 2.88 15.07 -1.69
N LEU A 28 2.28 13.95 -1.27
CA LEU A 28 2.41 12.66 -1.97
C LEU A 28 1.86 12.73 -3.39
N GLY A 29 0.74 13.42 -3.60
CA GLY A 29 0.16 13.68 -4.91
C GLY A 29 1.11 14.46 -5.81
N VAL A 30 1.72 15.53 -5.29
CA VAL A 30 2.73 16.33 -6.01
C VAL A 30 3.96 15.49 -6.35
N LEU A 31 4.49 14.72 -5.39
CA LEU A 31 5.62 13.82 -5.62
C LEU A 31 5.30 12.79 -6.72
N THR A 32 4.12 12.19 -6.67
CA THR A 32 3.67 11.20 -7.67
C THR A 32 3.48 11.84 -9.04
N ALA A 33 2.97 13.07 -9.10
CA ALA A 33 2.85 13.84 -10.33
C ALA A 33 4.22 14.16 -10.93
N LEU A 34 5.19 14.57 -10.12
CA LEU A 34 6.57 14.81 -10.56
C LEU A 34 7.21 13.52 -11.11
N LEU A 35 7.05 12.38 -10.43
CA LEU A 35 7.50 11.08 -10.94
C LEU A 35 6.86 10.76 -12.30
N THR A 36 5.58 11.09 -12.47
CA THR A 36 4.85 10.86 -13.71
C THR A 36 5.33 11.78 -14.85
N VAL A 37 5.58 13.06 -14.57
CA VAL A 37 5.98 14.09 -15.56
C VAL A 37 7.47 14.01 -15.92
N SER A 38 8.32 13.51 -15.03
CA SER A 38 9.78 13.37 -15.23
C SER A 38 10.21 12.46 -16.39
N GLY A 39 9.27 11.79 -17.06
CA GLY A 39 9.58 10.78 -18.09
C GLY A 39 9.94 9.40 -17.52
N SER A 40 10.06 9.26 -16.20
CA SER A 40 10.33 7.99 -15.51
C SER A 40 9.32 6.89 -15.89
N ASN A 41 8.04 7.25 -15.98
CA ASN A 41 7.00 6.31 -16.40
C ASN A 41 7.20 5.80 -17.84
N ARG A 42 7.71 6.64 -18.76
CA ARG A 42 7.96 6.24 -20.15
C ARG A 42 9.13 5.26 -20.24
N ALA A 43 10.23 5.57 -19.56
CA ALA A 43 11.39 4.66 -19.49
C ALA A 43 11.03 3.33 -18.80
N PHE A 44 10.25 3.39 -17.71
CA PHE A 44 9.77 2.20 -17.01
C PHE A 44 8.86 1.35 -17.88
N VAL A 45 7.95 1.97 -18.63
CA VAL A 45 7.11 1.27 -19.61
C VAL A 45 7.98 0.61 -20.67
N GLU A 46 8.91 1.32 -21.31
CA GLU A 46 9.79 0.74 -22.34
C GLU A 46 10.62 -0.44 -21.81
N TRP A 47 11.15 -0.34 -20.59
CA TRP A 47 11.82 -1.46 -19.92
C TRP A 47 10.86 -2.63 -19.66
N ALA A 48 9.68 -2.34 -19.13
CA ALA A 48 8.66 -3.34 -18.85
C ALA A 48 8.18 -4.03 -20.13
N GLN A 49 8.10 -3.32 -21.26
CA GLN A 49 7.73 -3.88 -22.56
C GLN A 49 8.75 -4.90 -23.07
N LYS A 50 10.04 -4.72 -22.75
CA LYS A 50 11.11 -5.67 -23.13
C LYS A 50 11.13 -6.91 -22.24
N ARG A 51 10.78 -6.76 -20.95
CA ARG A 51 10.86 -7.83 -19.94
C ARG A 51 9.56 -8.61 -19.76
N ILE A 52 8.42 -7.94 -19.82
CA ILE A 52 7.09 -8.51 -19.60
C ILE A 52 6.47 -8.85 -20.94
N LYS A 53 6.14 -10.13 -21.12
CA LYS A 53 5.56 -10.65 -22.37
C LYS A 53 4.07 -10.99 -22.25
N ASP A 54 3.54 -11.06 -21.03
CA ASP A 54 2.20 -11.57 -20.79
C ASP A 54 1.46 -10.84 -19.66
N ARG A 55 0.16 -11.13 -19.55
CA ARG A 55 -0.74 -10.56 -18.55
C ARG A 55 -0.35 -10.96 -17.12
N ARG A 56 0.31 -12.11 -16.92
CA ARG A 56 0.74 -12.55 -15.59
C ARG A 56 1.92 -11.72 -15.12
N GLY A 57 2.93 -11.51 -15.97
CA GLY A 57 4.08 -10.67 -15.66
C GLY A 57 3.68 -9.23 -15.32
N ALA A 58 2.67 -8.66 -16.00
CA ALA A 58 2.17 -7.33 -15.67
C ALA A 58 1.54 -7.23 -14.27
N LYS A 59 0.81 -8.26 -13.84
CA LYS A 59 0.22 -8.34 -12.49
C LYS A 59 1.30 -8.56 -11.42
N LEU A 60 2.27 -9.44 -11.71
CA LEU A 60 3.40 -9.71 -10.81
C LEU A 60 4.28 -8.48 -10.61
N LEU A 61 4.52 -7.70 -11.67
CA LEU A 61 5.23 -6.44 -11.56
C LEU A 61 4.48 -5.46 -10.63
N ALA A 62 3.17 -5.33 -10.80
CA ALA A 62 2.37 -4.46 -9.93
C ALA A 62 2.45 -4.93 -8.46
N ALA A 63 2.35 -6.23 -8.21
CA ALA A 63 2.48 -6.81 -6.87
C ALA A 63 3.88 -6.64 -6.27
N SER A 64 4.95 -6.79 -7.06
CA SER A 64 6.33 -6.70 -6.56
C SER A 64 6.77 -5.28 -6.20
N LEU A 65 6.09 -4.25 -6.73
CA LEU A 65 6.45 -2.86 -6.43
C LEU A 65 6.27 -2.51 -4.95
N VAL A 66 5.49 -3.30 -4.20
CA VAL A 66 5.35 -3.13 -2.74
C VAL A 66 6.67 -3.29 -1.99
N PHE A 67 7.58 -4.15 -2.46
CA PHE A 67 8.90 -4.33 -1.84
C PHE A 67 9.80 -3.10 -1.95
N VAL A 68 9.44 -2.12 -2.78
CA VAL A 68 10.17 -0.85 -2.94
C VAL A 68 9.43 0.31 -2.25
N THR A 69 8.13 0.16 -2.01
CA THR A 69 7.22 1.25 -1.60
C THR A 69 6.53 0.99 -0.26
N PHE A 70 7.03 0.04 0.54
CA PHE A 70 6.47 -0.37 1.84
C PHE A 70 6.58 0.68 2.96
N ILE A 71 7.10 1.88 2.66
CA ILE A 71 7.30 2.95 3.63
C ILE A 71 5.94 3.42 4.19
N ASP A 72 4.94 3.54 3.31
CA ASP A 72 3.61 4.04 3.65
C ASP A 72 2.56 3.52 2.65
N ASP A 73 1.36 3.18 3.15
CA ASP A 73 0.30 2.55 2.37
C ASP A 73 -0.42 3.53 1.43
N TYR A 74 -0.50 4.82 1.78
CA TYR A 74 -1.00 5.85 0.88
C TYR A 74 -0.02 6.12 -0.26
N PHE A 75 1.27 6.27 0.07
CA PHE A 75 2.32 6.43 -0.94
C PHE A 75 2.37 5.23 -1.88
N HIS A 76 2.32 4.00 -1.35
CA HIS A 76 2.27 2.79 -2.14
C HIS A 76 1.14 2.84 -3.18
N SER A 77 -0.09 3.08 -2.72
CA SER A 77 -1.27 3.07 -3.60
C SER A 77 -1.24 4.17 -4.67
N LEU A 78 -0.73 5.36 -4.34
CA LEU A 78 -0.58 6.47 -5.28
C LEU A 78 0.55 6.23 -6.29
N ALA A 79 1.76 5.98 -5.81
CA ALA A 79 2.95 5.86 -6.64
C ALA A 79 2.91 4.60 -7.52
N VAL A 80 2.63 3.44 -6.92
CA VAL A 80 2.52 2.18 -7.67
C VAL A 80 1.34 2.25 -8.64
N GLY A 81 0.26 2.93 -8.27
CA GLY A 81 -0.88 3.19 -9.14
C GLY A 81 -0.47 3.92 -10.42
N ALA A 82 0.30 5.00 -10.29
CA ALA A 82 0.79 5.77 -11.43
C ALA A 82 1.78 4.98 -12.30
N ILE A 83 2.68 4.20 -11.69
CA ILE A 83 3.75 3.45 -12.35
C ILE A 83 3.22 2.19 -13.07
N ALA A 84 2.38 1.39 -12.39
CA ALA A 84 1.91 0.10 -12.90
C ALA A 84 0.73 0.24 -13.88
N ARG A 85 -0.05 1.32 -13.79
CA ARG A 85 -1.19 1.63 -14.68
C ARG A 85 -0.86 1.52 -16.17
N PRO A 86 0.13 2.23 -16.72
CA PRO A 86 0.42 2.16 -18.16
C PRO A 86 0.92 0.78 -18.61
N VAL A 87 1.66 0.06 -17.75
CA VAL A 87 2.14 -1.30 -18.04
C VAL A 87 0.98 -2.29 -18.09
N THR A 88 0.09 -2.23 -17.10
CA THR A 88 -1.03 -3.16 -16.94
C THR A 88 -2.14 -2.94 -17.98
N ASP A 89 -2.33 -1.70 -18.44
CA ASP A 89 -3.26 -1.36 -19.53
C ASP A 89 -2.89 -2.02 -20.86
N ARG A 90 -1.59 -2.06 -21.18
CA ARG A 90 -1.10 -2.69 -22.42
C ARG A 90 -1.52 -4.16 -22.49
N PHE A 91 -1.57 -4.84 -21.35
CA PHE A 91 -1.99 -6.24 -21.21
C PHE A 91 -3.48 -6.39 -20.87
N LYS A 92 -4.29 -5.33 -21.03
CA LYS A 92 -5.74 -5.31 -20.79
C LYS A 92 -6.11 -5.86 -19.40
N VAL A 93 -5.31 -5.53 -18.38
CA VAL A 93 -5.66 -5.80 -16.98
C VAL A 93 -6.69 -4.76 -16.54
N SER A 94 -7.80 -5.21 -15.97
CA SER A 94 -8.86 -4.30 -15.51
C SER A 94 -8.40 -3.43 -14.33
N ARG A 95 -8.83 -2.17 -14.30
CA ARG A 95 -8.57 -1.23 -13.19
C ARG A 95 -8.90 -1.80 -11.82
N ALA A 96 -10.04 -2.48 -11.68
CA ALA A 96 -10.44 -3.12 -10.42
C ALA A 96 -9.45 -4.19 -9.94
N LYS A 97 -8.80 -4.90 -10.87
CA LYS A 97 -7.80 -5.92 -10.52
C LYS A 97 -6.48 -5.29 -10.10
N LEU A 98 -6.09 -4.20 -10.75
CA LEU A 98 -4.95 -3.40 -10.33
C LEU A 98 -5.22 -2.82 -8.94
N ALA A 99 -6.35 -2.14 -8.73
CA ALA A 99 -6.75 -1.59 -7.44
C ALA A 99 -6.74 -2.66 -6.33
N TYR A 100 -7.27 -3.85 -6.60
CA TYR A 100 -7.23 -4.96 -5.65
C TYR A 100 -5.80 -5.38 -5.29
N ILE A 101 -4.90 -5.52 -6.29
CA ILE A 101 -3.49 -5.84 -6.03
C ILE A 101 -2.87 -4.78 -5.11
N LEU A 102 -3.05 -3.50 -5.42
CA LEU A 102 -2.45 -2.40 -4.67
C LEU A 102 -2.99 -2.33 -3.24
N ASP A 103 -4.31 -2.37 -3.09
CA ASP A 103 -4.99 -2.30 -1.80
C ASP A 103 -4.63 -3.49 -0.89
N SER A 104 -4.65 -4.71 -1.46
CA SER A 104 -4.31 -5.94 -0.74
C SER A 104 -2.81 -6.11 -0.47
N THR A 105 -1.94 -5.25 -1.02
CA THR A 105 -0.51 -5.21 -0.67
C THR A 105 -0.14 -4.07 0.25
N ALA A 106 -0.83 -2.92 0.15
CA ALA A 106 -0.49 -1.69 0.85
C ALA A 106 -0.45 -1.89 2.38
N ALA A 107 -1.61 -2.17 2.99
CA ALA A 107 -1.71 -2.31 4.43
C ALA A 107 -0.94 -3.54 4.97
N PRO A 108 -1.05 -4.75 4.36
CA PRO A 108 -0.31 -5.92 4.82
C PRO A 108 1.20 -5.74 4.86
N MET A 109 1.82 -5.14 3.83
CA MET A 109 3.27 -4.96 3.83
C MET A 109 3.72 -3.89 4.81
N CYS A 110 3.00 -2.77 4.91
CA CYS A 110 3.39 -1.70 5.83
C CYS A 110 3.39 -2.19 7.28
N VAL A 111 2.40 -2.97 7.69
CA VAL A 111 2.32 -3.51 9.06
C VAL A 111 3.38 -4.58 9.33
N MET A 112 3.87 -5.29 8.31
CA MET A 112 4.90 -6.30 8.52
C MET A 112 6.33 -5.74 8.60
N MET A 113 6.57 -4.56 8.03
CA MET A 113 7.91 -3.97 7.95
C MET A 113 8.18 -3.07 9.17
N PRO A 114 9.31 -3.25 9.88
CA PRO A 114 9.65 -2.39 11.02
C PRO A 114 9.96 -0.95 10.60
N VAL A 115 10.47 -0.77 9.37
CA VAL A 115 10.79 0.52 8.78
C VAL A 115 9.64 0.96 7.87
N SER A 116 8.51 1.31 8.47
CA SER A 116 7.33 1.88 7.81
C SER A 116 6.60 2.83 8.76
N SER A 117 5.66 3.63 8.24
CA SER A 117 4.80 4.51 9.05
C SER A 117 4.03 3.71 10.12
N TRP A 118 3.43 2.59 9.72
CA TRP A 118 2.70 1.69 10.62
C TRP A 118 3.63 0.91 11.57
N GLY A 119 4.79 0.47 11.11
CA GLY A 119 5.77 -0.26 11.91
C GLY A 119 6.29 0.59 13.07
N ALA A 120 6.74 1.81 12.76
CA ALA A 120 7.23 2.75 13.78
C ALA A 120 6.13 3.12 14.79
N TYR A 121 4.88 3.31 14.32
CA TYR A 121 3.73 3.58 15.18
C TYR A 121 3.46 2.41 16.14
N ILE A 122 3.39 1.17 15.65
CA ILE A 122 3.13 -0.02 16.47
C ILE A 122 4.28 -0.25 17.47
N ILE A 123 5.54 -0.10 17.04
CA ILE A 123 6.71 -0.23 17.94
C ILE A 123 6.62 0.77 19.09
N THR A 124 6.24 2.02 18.80
CA THR A 124 6.09 3.07 19.81
C THR A 124 4.94 2.77 20.78
N LEU A 125 3.81 2.29 20.25
CA LEU A 125 2.66 1.88 21.04
C LEU A 125 3.03 0.72 21.98
N VAL A 126 3.69 -0.31 21.45
CA VAL A 126 4.17 -1.47 22.23
C VAL A 126 5.18 -1.04 23.28
N ALA A 127 6.10 -0.12 22.97
CA ALA A 127 7.04 0.42 23.95
C ALA A 127 6.33 1.08 25.15
N GLY A 128 5.27 1.84 24.89
CA GLY A 128 4.43 2.44 25.93
C GLY A 128 3.74 1.39 26.80
N LEU A 129 3.21 0.33 26.19
CA LEU A 129 2.56 -0.77 26.91
C LEU A 129 3.55 -1.56 27.78
N LEU A 130 4.72 -1.92 27.24
CA LEU A 130 5.75 -2.65 27.98
C LEU A 130 6.22 -1.85 29.21
N THR A 131 6.36 -0.54 29.07
CA THR A 131 6.70 0.36 30.17
C THR A 131 5.58 0.42 31.22
N THR A 132 4.33 0.54 30.79
CA THR A 132 3.16 0.64 31.68
C THR A 132 2.96 -0.62 32.51
N TYR A 133 3.17 -1.80 31.92
CA TYR A 133 3.03 -3.09 32.59
C TYR A 133 4.33 -3.63 33.17
N SER A 134 5.41 -2.84 33.17
CA SER A 134 6.74 -3.22 33.69
C SER A 134 7.30 -4.52 33.09
N ILE A 135 6.98 -4.82 31.83
CA ILE A 135 7.45 -6.00 31.11
C ILE A 135 8.83 -5.67 30.52
N THR A 136 9.88 -6.29 31.04
CA THR A 136 11.28 -6.04 30.64
C THR A 136 11.90 -7.16 29.81
N GLU A 137 11.18 -8.28 29.65
CA GLU A 137 11.67 -9.47 28.93
C GLU A 137 11.78 -9.26 27.41
N TYR A 138 11.00 -8.33 26.86
CA TYR A 138 10.95 -8.09 25.42
C TYR A 138 11.35 -6.67 25.08
N THR A 139 12.18 -6.51 24.04
CA THR A 139 12.38 -5.20 23.43
C THR A 139 11.16 -4.85 22.56
N PRO A 140 10.77 -3.56 22.44
CA PRO A 140 9.61 -3.18 21.62
C PRO A 140 9.73 -3.63 20.15
N ILE A 141 10.94 -3.60 19.61
CA ILE A 141 11.22 -4.08 18.24
C ILE A 141 11.04 -5.60 18.13
N TRP A 142 11.47 -6.37 19.13
CA TRP A 142 11.30 -7.82 19.12
C TRP A 142 9.84 -8.23 19.27
N ALA A 143 9.12 -7.56 20.18
CA ALA A 143 7.68 -7.73 20.32
C ALA A 143 6.94 -7.41 19.02
N PHE A 144 7.31 -6.33 18.33
CA PHE A 144 6.78 -6.02 16.99
C PHE A 144 7.07 -7.14 15.98
N MET A 145 8.31 -7.63 15.90
CA MET A 145 8.66 -8.70 14.95
C MET A 145 7.87 -9.98 15.19
N ALA A 146 7.66 -10.35 16.46
CA ALA A 146 6.82 -11.49 16.83
C ALA A 146 5.34 -11.26 16.46
N MET A 147 4.78 -10.09 16.79
CA MET A 147 3.40 -9.73 16.46
C MET A 147 3.17 -9.68 14.95
N SER A 148 4.11 -9.10 14.20
CA SER A 148 4.13 -9.03 12.74
C SER A 148 4.14 -10.43 12.13
N ALA A 149 5.01 -11.32 12.61
CA ALA A 149 5.07 -12.72 12.13
C ALA A 149 3.79 -13.53 12.45
N MET A 150 3.06 -13.17 13.50
CA MET A 150 1.77 -13.80 13.85
C MET A 150 0.57 -13.11 13.17
N ASN A 151 0.79 -12.11 12.32
CA ASN A 151 -0.27 -11.45 11.57
C ASN A 151 -0.70 -12.30 10.36
N TYR A 152 -1.53 -13.31 10.64
CA TYR A 152 -2.03 -14.23 9.62
C TYR A 152 -2.75 -13.52 8.49
N TYR A 153 -3.52 -12.46 8.78
CA TYR A 153 -4.20 -11.67 7.75
C TYR A 153 -3.18 -11.09 6.75
N ALA A 154 -2.13 -10.44 7.23
CA ALA A 154 -1.13 -9.83 6.36
C ALA A 154 -0.39 -10.87 5.51
N ILE A 155 -0.01 -11.99 6.12
CA ILE A 155 0.67 -13.09 5.45
C ILE A 155 -0.23 -13.68 4.35
N PHE A 156 -1.49 -14.01 4.68
CA PHE A 156 -2.42 -14.58 3.71
C PHE A 156 -2.79 -13.60 2.60
N ALA A 157 -2.98 -12.33 2.92
CA ALA A 157 -3.27 -11.30 1.91
C ALA A 157 -2.12 -11.22 0.90
N LEU A 158 -0.87 -11.16 1.36
CA LEU A 158 0.30 -11.09 0.46
C LEU A 158 0.46 -12.36 -0.36
N LEU A 159 0.34 -13.53 0.27
CA LEU A 159 0.36 -14.81 -0.45
C LEU A 159 -0.71 -14.84 -1.55
N MET A 160 -1.94 -14.44 -1.23
CA MET A 160 -3.02 -14.36 -2.21
C MET A 160 -2.67 -13.41 -3.34
N VAL A 161 -2.12 -12.22 -3.06
CA VAL A 161 -1.73 -11.28 -4.13
C VAL A 161 -0.72 -11.87 -5.09
N PHE A 162 0.29 -12.60 -4.60
CA PHE A 162 1.29 -13.25 -5.46
C PHE A 162 0.79 -14.52 -6.15
N LEU A 163 -0.28 -15.16 -5.65
CA LEU A 163 -0.88 -16.35 -6.25
C LEU A 163 -1.92 -16.03 -7.36
N LEU A 164 -2.67 -14.93 -7.25
CA LEU A 164 -3.67 -14.52 -8.27
C LEU A 164 -3.12 -14.42 -9.70
N PRO A 165 -1.86 -14.00 -9.93
CA PRO A 165 -1.29 -13.95 -11.26
C PRO A 165 -1.13 -15.33 -11.89
N ILE A 166 -0.89 -16.37 -11.08
CA ILE A 166 -0.45 -17.71 -11.47
C ILE A 166 -1.65 -18.61 -11.75
N SER A 167 -2.64 -18.64 -10.85
CA SER A 167 -3.78 -19.54 -10.95
C SER A 167 -4.89 -18.98 -11.86
N HIS A 168 -5.23 -19.68 -12.94
CA HIS A 168 -6.38 -19.34 -13.78
C HIS A 168 -7.70 -19.41 -13.01
N LEU A 169 -7.84 -20.36 -12.07
CA LEU A 169 -9.06 -20.61 -11.30
C LEU A 169 -9.44 -19.43 -10.39
N ILE A 170 -8.47 -18.82 -9.69
CA ILE A 170 -8.72 -17.67 -8.81
C ILE A 170 -9.06 -16.42 -9.64
N SER A 171 -8.48 -16.29 -10.83
CA SER A 171 -8.86 -15.22 -11.76
C SER A 171 -10.28 -15.37 -12.32
N LEU A 172 -10.80 -16.60 -12.36
CA LEU A 172 -12.17 -16.97 -12.74
C LEU A 172 -13.16 -16.72 -11.59
N LEU A 173 -12.83 -17.11 -10.36
CA LEU A 173 -13.59 -16.73 -9.15
C LEU A 173 -13.76 -15.20 -9.05
N TRP A 174 -12.70 -14.45 -9.34
CA TRP A 174 -12.74 -12.99 -9.40
C TRP A 174 -13.61 -12.45 -10.56
N LEU A 175 -13.69 -13.16 -11.70
CA LEU A 175 -14.61 -12.80 -12.79
C LEU A 175 -16.07 -13.08 -12.40
N VAL A 176 -16.32 -14.13 -11.62
CA VAL A 176 -17.65 -14.50 -11.12
C VAL A 176 -18.14 -13.50 -10.07
N THR A 177 -17.29 -13.09 -9.11
CA THR A 177 -17.67 -12.08 -8.10
C THR A 177 -17.95 -10.72 -8.72
N LYS A 178 -17.22 -10.34 -9.78
CA LYS A 178 -17.45 -9.08 -10.51
C LYS A 178 -18.72 -9.06 -11.37
N LYS A 179 -19.35 -10.21 -11.62
CA LYS A 179 -20.66 -10.30 -12.31
C LYS A 179 -21.84 -10.13 -11.34
N LEU A 180 -21.58 -10.20 -10.03
CA LEU A 180 -22.58 -10.13 -8.96
C LEU A 180 -22.66 -8.73 -8.31
N GLN A 181 -21.80 -7.80 -8.70
CA GLN A 181 -21.85 -6.37 -8.34
C GLN A 181 -22.16 -5.55 -9.59
#